data_AF-A0A7V6U9U4-F1
#
_entry.id   AF-A0A7V6U9U4-F1
#
_cell.length_a   1.000
_cell.length_b   1.000
_cell.length_c   1.000
_cell.angle_alpha   90.00
_cell.angle_beta   90.00
_cell.angle_gamma   90.00
#
_symmetry.space_group_name_H-M   'P 1'
#
loop_
_entity.id
_entity.type
_entity.pdbx_description
1 polymer ?
#
loop_
_entity_poly.entity_id
_entity_poly.type
_entity_poly.pdbx_seq_one_letter_code
_entity_poly.pdbx_strand_id
1 'polypeptide(L)'
;MGSKLWNLFRKEISLLTVFAFLYPLLLLMRAVLFGVTWGMPGIAFGIILLYAGYIVAGLITKKKQNFTRLFITYLSVFIISTVFAIIYWGFIPGNKYLPTRLNSYLSSKVVEILNIIFESLCIFILYFAGIRGRFNSYDSVITGKKLVFGSIVLIVSLIFIQYYKEVGYLKNTIYVFTYIFIILSLLIRNQENLDRTFIKKHIDLSTVPKNIRNYNSVFVTILFLIIIAIFNIQELTNFIVTIIKNTPKFLILAFFKFLELLSKLYPVSEGQVDQGGGRDSFLGLPEGGEENPIAALLSRIFYFIILAGALGFVIWKLPAILRVIGRKLGKLIKIVAEFFRKLFVIQENNLEKETDYIDEVMIIKPQVNADSEKDKEKKIRRIGGKAWKNSDYIKRIRFMYKLIVNYIKNYGIDIKKSDTTGEIYIKASRIDGIKDDLNYATNVYNKVRYGKKVPDEAEYSKFEEFFTDMVNILKRKQ
;
A
#
# COMPACT_ATOMS: atom_id res chain seq x y z
N MET A 1 -17.21 13.32 18.70
CA MET A 1 -17.55 13.22 17.26
C MET A 1 -16.44 12.66 16.36
N GLY A 2 -15.14 12.86 16.66
CA GLY A 2 -14.03 12.46 15.77
C GLY A 2 -13.85 10.96 15.46
N SER A 3 -14.29 10.03 16.34
CA SER A 3 -13.93 8.61 16.19
C SER A 3 -14.81 7.91 15.16
N LYS A 4 -16.06 8.39 15.01
CA LYS A 4 -16.97 7.97 13.93
C LYS A 4 -16.49 8.52 12.59
N LEU A 5 -16.06 9.79 12.54
CA LEU A 5 -15.56 10.44 11.33
C LEU A 5 -14.28 9.79 10.79
N TRP A 6 -13.28 9.52 11.64
CA TRP A 6 -12.07 8.81 11.19
C TRP A 6 -12.36 7.41 10.65
N ASN A 7 -13.20 6.64 11.36
CA ASN A 7 -13.57 5.30 10.91
C ASN A 7 -14.32 5.30 9.57
N LEU A 8 -15.08 6.37 9.29
CA LEU A 8 -15.80 6.58 8.03
C LEU A 8 -14.90 7.08 6.89
N PHE A 9 -13.94 7.97 7.18
CA PHE A 9 -13.19 8.72 6.17
C PHE A 9 -11.71 8.34 6.02
N ARG A 10 -11.20 7.35 6.76
CA ARG A 10 -9.78 6.96 6.71
C ARG A 10 -9.27 6.57 5.31
N LYS A 11 -10.12 5.96 4.47
CA LYS A 11 -9.72 5.59 3.10
C LYS A 11 -9.66 6.81 2.19
N GLU A 12 -10.63 7.70 2.36
CA GLU A 12 -10.79 8.97 1.65
C GLU A 12 -9.61 9.90 1.96
N ILE A 13 -9.20 9.98 3.24
CA ILE A 13 -8.00 10.70 3.69
C ILE A 13 -6.73 10.10 3.07
N SER A 14 -6.63 8.77 3.00
CA SER A 14 -5.49 8.09 2.38
C SER A 14 -5.41 8.35 0.88
N LEU A 15 -6.55 8.38 0.19
CA LEU A 15 -6.65 8.73 -1.22
C LEU A 15 -6.27 10.20 -1.48
N LEU A 16 -6.74 11.13 -0.63
CA LEU A 16 -6.35 12.54 -0.70
C LEU A 16 -4.85 12.72 -0.49
N THR A 17 -4.23 11.91 0.35
CA THR A 17 -2.77 11.94 0.54
C THR A 17 -2.03 11.51 -0.73
N VAL A 18 -2.55 10.50 -1.45
CA VAL A 18 -2.00 10.12 -2.77
C VAL A 18 -2.15 11.25 -3.77
N PHE A 19 -3.33 11.86 -3.83
CA PHE A 19 -3.59 13.00 -4.69
C PHE A 19 -2.66 14.18 -4.38
N ALA A 20 -2.35 14.42 -3.11
CA ALA A 20 -1.58 15.58 -2.67
C ALA A 20 -0.14 15.62 -3.21
N PHE A 21 0.49 14.48 -3.51
CA PHE A 21 1.80 14.46 -4.17
C PHE A 21 1.72 14.15 -5.67
N LEU A 22 0.70 13.41 -6.12
CA LEU A 22 0.54 13.05 -7.52
C LEU A 22 0.09 14.24 -8.37
N TYR A 23 -0.84 15.06 -7.88
CA TYR A 23 -1.36 16.20 -8.62
C TYR A 23 -0.30 17.28 -8.88
N PRO A 24 0.54 17.72 -7.91
CA PRO A 24 1.62 18.66 -8.18
C PRO A 24 2.60 18.18 -9.25
N LEU A 25 2.89 16.87 -9.31
CA LEU A 25 3.72 16.29 -10.36
C LEU A 25 3.08 16.45 -11.74
N LEU A 26 1.80 16.08 -11.87
CA LEU A 26 1.06 16.23 -13.13
C LEU A 26 0.91 17.70 -13.52
N LEU A 27 0.65 18.58 -12.56
CA LEU A 27 0.52 20.02 -12.76
C LEU A 27 1.82 20.63 -13.28
N LEU A 28 2.97 20.27 -12.70
CA LEU A 28 4.27 20.76 -13.17
C LEU A 28 4.59 20.27 -14.57
N MET A 29 4.40 18.97 -14.84
CA MET A 29 4.61 18.42 -16.18
C MET A 29 3.72 19.13 -17.20
N ARG A 30 2.46 19.37 -16.87
CA ARG A 30 1.51 20.09 -17.72
C ARG A 30 1.95 21.53 -17.99
N ALA A 31 2.36 22.25 -16.94
CA ALA A 31 2.78 23.63 -17.03
C ALA A 31 4.06 23.78 -17.88
N VAL A 32 5.03 22.88 -17.72
CA VAL A 32 6.30 22.90 -18.46
C VAL A 32 6.10 22.52 -19.92
N LEU A 33 5.32 21.47 -20.20
CA LEU A 33 5.14 20.95 -21.56
C LEU A 33 4.19 21.82 -22.39
N PHE A 34 3.09 22.29 -21.81
CA PHE A 34 2.00 22.91 -22.57
C PHE A 34 1.67 24.35 -22.15
N GLY A 35 2.24 24.84 -21.03
CA GLY A 35 1.94 26.17 -20.51
C GLY A 35 0.53 26.29 -19.93
N VAL A 36 -0.16 25.16 -19.70
CA VAL A 36 -1.55 25.11 -19.21
C VAL A 36 -1.58 24.54 -17.80
N THR A 37 -2.37 25.15 -16.91
CA THR A 37 -2.44 24.72 -15.50
C THR A 37 -3.84 24.35 -15.03
N TRP A 38 -4.89 24.71 -15.77
CA TRP A 38 -6.31 24.51 -15.42
C TRP A 38 -6.76 25.11 -14.08
N GLY A 39 -5.86 25.67 -13.27
CA GLY A 39 -6.16 26.31 -11.99
C GLY A 39 -6.97 25.44 -11.03
N MET A 40 -7.90 26.06 -10.30
CA MET A 40 -8.83 25.39 -9.39
C MET A 40 -9.75 24.36 -10.08
N PRO A 41 -10.30 24.62 -11.29
CA PRO A 41 -11.04 23.60 -12.03
C PRO A 41 -10.25 22.31 -12.25
N GLY A 42 -8.95 22.41 -12.57
CA GLY A 42 -8.07 21.25 -12.72
C GLY A 42 -7.94 20.42 -11.43
N ILE A 43 -7.83 21.10 -10.28
CA ILE A 43 -7.77 20.45 -8.96
C ILE A 43 -9.09 19.73 -8.67
N ALA A 44 -10.22 20.43 -8.81
CA ALA A 44 -11.55 19.87 -8.57
C ALA A 44 -11.81 18.66 -9.48
N PHE A 45 -11.49 18.78 -10.76
CA PHE A 45 -11.63 17.71 -11.73
C PHE A 45 -10.75 16.49 -11.37
N GLY A 46 -9.51 16.72 -10.96
CA GLY A 46 -8.61 15.64 -10.51
C GLY A 46 -9.13 14.90 -9.27
N ILE A 47 -9.71 15.62 -8.31
CA ILE A 47 -10.36 15.03 -7.13
C ILE A 47 -11.59 14.21 -7.55
N ILE A 48 -12.45 14.77 -8.40
CA ILE A 48 -13.64 14.09 -8.91
C ILE A 48 -13.25 12.79 -9.62
N LEU A 49 -12.21 12.81 -10.46
CA LEU A 49 -11.72 11.60 -11.15
C LEU A 49 -11.20 10.53 -10.19
N LEU A 50 -10.40 10.93 -9.20
CA LEU A 50 -9.89 10.02 -8.17
C LEU A 50 -11.04 9.33 -7.43
N TYR A 51 -12.04 10.11 -6.98
CA TYR A 51 -13.18 9.56 -6.25
C TYR A 51 -14.16 8.82 -7.16
N ALA A 52 -14.32 9.21 -8.42
CA ALA A 52 -15.09 8.46 -9.40
C ALA A 52 -14.50 7.06 -9.58
N GLY A 53 -13.17 6.92 -9.68
CA GLY A 53 -12.50 5.63 -9.73
C GLY A 53 -12.79 4.78 -8.49
N TYR A 54 -12.72 5.38 -7.31
CA TYR A 54 -13.02 4.71 -6.04
C TYR A 54 -14.48 4.24 -5.94
N ILE A 55 -15.44 5.09 -6.31
CA ILE A 55 -16.88 4.81 -6.23
C ILE A 55 -17.28 3.76 -7.28
N VAL A 56 -16.86 3.93 -8.53
CA VAL A 56 -17.18 2.99 -9.61
C VAL A 56 -16.61 1.60 -9.32
N ALA A 57 -15.38 1.52 -8.80
CA ALA A 57 -14.83 0.25 -8.32
C ALA A 57 -15.71 -0.41 -7.25
N GLY A 58 -16.23 0.39 -6.32
CA GLY A 58 -17.16 -0.08 -5.29
C GLY A 58 -18.49 -0.59 -5.86
N LEU A 59 -19.06 0.12 -6.84
CA LEU A 59 -20.32 -0.25 -7.49
C LEU A 59 -20.20 -1.55 -8.29
N ILE A 60 -19.09 -1.73 -9.02
CA ILE A 60 -18.85 -2.93 -9.86
C ILE A 60 -18.58 -4.16 -8.98
N THR A 61 -17.76 -4.02 -7.93
CA THR A 61 -17.34 -5.18 -7.13
C THR A 61 -18.32 -5.56 -6.01
N LYS A 62 -19.13 -4.62 -5.51
CA LYS A 62 -20.07 -4.82 -4.39
C LYS A 62 -19.38 -5.55 -3.21
N LYS A 63 -20.01 -6.59 -2.64
CA LYS A 63 -19.48 -7.38 -1.51
C LYS A 63 -18.59 -8.59 -1.90
N LYS A 64 -18.43 -8.93 -3.18
CA LYS A 64 -17.66 -10.11 -3.62
C LYS A 64 -16.61 -9.74 -4.66
N GLN A 65 -15.34 -9.92 -4.30
CA GLN A 65 -14.20 -9.73 -5.20
C GLN A 65 -14.00 -11.00 -6.04
N ASN A 66 -14.59 -11.02 -7.24
CA ASN A 66 -14.34 -12.06 -8.24
C ASN A 66 -13.39 -11.51 -9.31
N PHE A 67 -12.54 -12.37 -9.89
CA PHE A 67 -11.57 -11.99 -10.93
C PHE A 67 -12.20 -11.20 -12.08
N THR A 68 -13.34 -11.65 -12.59
CA THR A 68 -14.07 -10.96 -13.68
C THR A 68 -14.50 -9.55 -13.31
N ARG A 69 -14.96 -9.32 -12.08
CA ARG A 69 -15.36 -7.98 -11.61
C ARG A 69 -14.18 -7.05 -11.39
N LEU A 70 -13.05 -7.60 -10.95
CA LEU A 70 -11.80 -6.85 -10.85
C LEU A 70 -11.29 -6.45 -12.23
N PHE A 71 -11.30 -7.39 -13.19
CA PHE A 71 -10.92 -7.14 -14.57
C PHE A 71 -11.80 -6.04 -15.21
N ILE A 72 -13.12 -6.12 -15.06
CA ILE A 72 -14.06 -5.10 -15.56
C ILE A 72 -13.79 -3.74 -14.91
N THR A 73 -13.53 -3.71 -13.60
CA THR A 73 -13.18 -2.45 -12.90
C THR A 73 -11.89 -1.83 -13.46
N TYR A 74 -10.87 -2.61 -13.78
CA TYR A 74 -9.65 -2.07 -14.37
C TYR A 74 -9.85 -1.67 -15.84
N LEU A 75 -10.68 -2.39 -16.59
CA LEU A 75 -11.03 -2.05 -17.95
C LEU A 75 -11.77 -0.70 -18.05
N SER A 76 -12.56 -0.33 -17.03
CA SER A 76 -13.27 0.95 -17.00
C SER A 76 -12.33 2.17 -17.05
N VAL A 77 -11.07 2.02 -16.62
CA VAL A 77 -10.05 3.08 -16.72
C VAL A 77 -9.81 3.43 -18.19
N PHE A 78 -9.67 2.42 -19.06
CA PHE A 78 -9.44 2.63 -20.49
C PHE A 78 -10.67 3.27 -21.13
N ILE A 79 -11.87 2.78 -20.82
CA ILE A 79 -13.12 3.35 -21.33
C ILE A 79 -13.22 4.84 -20.98
N ILE A 80 -13.02 5.20 -19.70
CA ILE A 80 -13.12 6.58 -19.25
C ILE A 80 -12.03 7.46 -19.85
N SER A 81 -10.80 6.96 -19.94
CA SER A 81 -9.69 7.70 -20.57
C SER A 81 -9.97 7.95 -22.05
N THR A 82 -10.49 6.97 -22.79
CA THR A 82 -10.85 7.13 -24.21
C THR A 82 -12.04 8.07 -24.41
N VAL A 83 -13.10 7.96 -23.59
CA VAL A 83 -14.24 8.86 -23.64
C VAL A 83 -13.80 10.30 -23.39
N PHE A 84 -12.95 10.52 -22.39
CA PHE A 84 -12.40 11.86 -22.15
C PHE A 84 -11.49 12.34 -23.28
N ALA A 85 -10.66 11.48 -23.87
CA ALA A 85 -9.86 11.86 -25.03
C ALA A 85 -10.74 12.35 -26.19
N ILE A 86 -11.86 11.68 -26.45
CA ILE A 86 -12.83 12.05 -27.50
C ILE A 86 -13.52 13.39 -27.17
N ILE A 87 -14.00 13.56 -25.93
CA ILE A 87 -14.61 14.82 -25.48
C ILE A 87 -13.60 15.96 -25.56
N TYR A 88 -12.38 15.72 -25.08
CA TYR A 88 -11.31 16.70 -25.07
C TYR A 88 -10.91 17.09 -26.51
N TRP A 89 -10.86 16.14 -27.44
CA TRP A 89 -10.66 16.41 -28.87
C TRP A 89 -11.79 17.24 -29.49
N GLY A 90 -13.05 17.00 -29.12
CA GLY A 90 -14.21 17.69 -29.68
C GLY A 90 -14.46 19.10 -29.13
N PHE A 91 -13.95 19.42 -27.94
CA PHE A 91 -14.30 20.65 -27.22
C PHE A 91 -13.16 21.67 -27.06
N ILE A 92 -11.95 21.42 -27.57
CA ILE A 92 -10.86 22.39 -27.44
C ILE A 92 -10.88 23.41 -28.58
N PRO A 93 -11.12 24.70 -28.29
CA PRO A 93 -10.80 25.76 -29.23
C PRO A 93 -9.28 25.86 -29.35
N GLY A 94 -8.76 25.63 -30.55
CA GLY A 94 -7.34 25.35 -30.86
C GLY A 94 -6.28 26.41 -30.54
N ASN A 95 -6.52 27.40 -29.67
CA ASN A 95 -5.59 28.52 -29.42
C ASN A 95 -5.52 28.95 -27.93
N LYS A 96 -5.20 28.04 -27.00
CA LYS A 96 -4.93 28.41 -25.58
C LYS A 96 -3.63 27.84 -25.02
N TYR A 97 -2.64 27.56 -25.86
CA TYR A 97 -1.32 27.14 -25.41
C TYR A 97 -0.42 28.35 -25.29
N LEU A 98 0.12 28.58 -24.08
CA LEU A 98 1.20 29.54 -23.91
C LEU A 98 2.48 28.92 -24.50
N PRO A 99 3.24 29.68 -25.32
CA PRO A 99 4.50 29.17 -25.86
C PRO A 99 5.47 28.91 -24.71
N THR A 100 5.81 27.65 -24.49
CA THR A 100 6.92 27.25 -23.62
C THR A 100 8.16 27.01 -24.47
N ARG A 101 9.36 27.06 -23.86
CA ARG A 101 10.62 26.75 -24.57
C ARG A 101 10.62 25.38 -25.26
N LEU A 102 9.81 24.44 -24.78
CA LEU A 102 9.69 23.09 -25.34
C LEU A 102 8.70 23.03 -26.50
N ASN A 103 7.59 23.74 -26.37
CA ASN A 103 6.50 23.77 -27.35
C ASN A 103 6.85 24.67 -28.55
N SER A 104 7.65 25.72 -28.36
CA SER A 104 8.02 26.69 -29.41
C SER A 104 8.71 26.07 -30.63
N TYR A 105 9.29 24.87 -30.50
CA TYR A 105 9.96 24.15 -31.60
C TYR A 105 9.04 23.17 -32.35
N LEU A 106 7.79 23.01 -31.90
CA LEU A 106 6.84 22.05 -32.45
C LEU A 106 5.70 22.78 -33.17
N SER A 107 5.11 22.12 -34.17
CA SER A 107 3.91 22.65 -34.82
C SER A 107 2.71 22.56 -33.86
N SER A 108 1.78 23.52 -33.96
CA SER A 108 0.60 23.60 -33.09
C SER A 108 -0.22 22.30 -33.06
N LYS A 109 -0.34 21.62 -34.21
CA LYS A 109 -1.02 20.31 -34.32
C LYS A 109 -0.33 19.20 -33.52
N VAL A 110 1.01 19.17 -33.53
CA VAL A 110 1.77 18.15 -32.77
C VAL A 110 1.59 18.37 -31.28
N VAL A 111 1.59 19.62 -30.85
CA VAL A 111 1.42 20.02 -29.45
C VAL A 111 0.04 19.66 -28.94
N GLU A 112 -0.98 19.88 -29.76
CA GLU A 112 -2.36 19.49 -29.47
C GLU A 112 -2.47 17.97 -29.28
N ILE A 113 -1.93 17.17 -30.20
CA ILE A 113 -1.93 15.70 -30.08
C ILE A 113 -1.19 15.26 -28.81
N LEU A 114 -0.02 15.82 -28.52
CA LEU A 114 0.76 15.49 -27.32
C LEU A 114 0.01 15.86 -26.04
N ASN A 115 -0.69 16.99 -26.02
CA ASN A 115 -1.50 17.41 -24.88
C ASN A 115 -2.66 16.45 -24.65
N ILE A 116 -3.35 16.01 -25.71
CA ILE A 116 -4.46 15.05 -25.60
C ILE A 116 -3.97 13.71 -25.05
N ILE A 117 -2.82 13.22 -25.52
CA ILE A 117 -2.19 12.01 -24.99
C ILE A 117 -1.83 12.20 -23.51
N PHE A 118 -1.24 13.34 -23.15
CA PHE A 118 -0.85 13.64 -21.78
C PHE A 118 -2.05 13.74 -20.83
N GLU A 119 -3.12 14.44 -21.22
CA GLU A 119 -4.33 14.56 -20.41
C GLU A 119 -5.03 13.21 -20.25
N SER A 120 -5.09 12.41 -21.32
CA SER A 120 -5.60 11.03 -21.26
C SER A 120 -4.81 10.19 -20.26
N LEU A 121 -3.49 10.36 -20.22
CA LEU A 121 -2.60 9.69 -19.27
C LEU A 121 -2.80 10.20 -17.82
N CYS A 122 -3.02 11.50 -17.64
CA CYS A 122 -3.36 12.08 -16.32
C CYS A 122 -4.65 11.50 -15.77
N ILE A 123 -5.70 11.43 -16.62
CA ILE A 123 -7.00 10.85 -16.28
C ILE A 123 -6.84 9.38 -15.94
N PHE A 124 -6.10 8.63 -16.76
CA PHE A 124 -5.78 7.22 -16.51
C PHE A 124 -5.15 7.04 -15.12
N ILE A 125 -4.08 7.79 -14.81
CA ILE A 125 -3.36 7.65 -13.53
C ILE A 125 -4.26 8.00 -12.34
N LEU A 126 -4.97 9.13 -12.39
CA LEU A 126 -5.81 9.59 -11.28
C LEU A 126 -6.98 8.64 -11.03
N TYR A 127 -7.69 8.26 -12.08
CA TYR A 127 -8.81 7.33 -11.99
C TYR A 127 -8.36 5.94 -11.51
N PHE A 128 -7.23 5.45 -12.04
CA PHE A 128 -6.64 4.18 -11.62
C PHE A 128 -6.18 4.19 -10.16
N ALA A 129 -5.60 5.30 -9.68
CA ALA A 129 -5.24 5.46 -8.26
C ALA A 129 -6.48 5.36 -7.35
N GLY A 130 -7.61 5.93 -7.78
CA GLY A 130 -8.90 5.80 -7.13
C GLY A 130 -9.39 4.35 -7.02
N ILE A 131 -9.38 3.62 -8.14
CA ILE A 131 -9.74 2.20 -8.18
C ILE A 131 -8.87 1.38 -7.22
N ARG A 132 -7.56 1.58 -7.26
CA ARG A 132 -6.63 0.85 -6.39
C ARG A 132 -6.88 1.14 -4.91
N GLY A 133 -7.22 2.38 -4.57
CA GLY A 133 -7.59 2.75 -3.20
C GLY A 133 -8.82 2.02 -2.67
N ARG A 134 -9.71 1.52 -3.54
CA ARG A 134 -10.87 0.74 -3.13
C ARG A 134 -10.49 -0.64 -2.59
N PHE A 135 -9.60 -1.33 -3.29
CA PHE A 135 -9.21 -2.70 -2.99
C PHE A 135 -8.20 -2.80 -1.85
N ASN A 136 -7.40 -1.74 -1.66
CA ASN A 136 -6.44 -1.68 -0.57
C ASN A 136 -7.11 -1.30 0.77
N SER A 137 -6.56 -1.81 1.87
CA SER A 137 -6.80 -1.27 3.23
C SER A 137 -6.20 0.13 3.35
N TYR A 138 -6.69 0.97 4.26
CA TYR A 138 -6.29 2.38 4.33
C TYR A 138 -4.77 2.56 4.54
N ASP A 139 -4.16 1.71 5.37
CA ASP A 139 -2.73 1.63 5.65
C ASP A 139 -1.91 1.13 4.45
N SER A 140 -2.47 0.26 3.60
CA SER A 140 -1.83 -0.20 2.37
C SER A 140 -2.05 0.73 1.17
N VAL A 141 -2.96 1.72 1.27
CA VAL A 141 -3.04 2.82 0.29
C VAL A 141 -1.76 3.66 0.38
N ILE A 142 -1.31 4.02 1.59
CA ILE A 142 -0.13 4.85 1.88
C ILE A 142 0.97 4.01 2.58
N THR A 143 1.66 3.17 1.82
CA THR A 143 2.84 2.44 2.32
C THR A 143 4.02 3.40 2.60
N GLY A 144 4.96 3.04 3.47
CA GLY A 144 6.15 3.86 3.76
C GLY A 144 6.93 4.26 2.51
N LYS A 145 7.10 3.34 1.54
CA LYS A 145 7.74 3.61 0.24
C LYS A 145 7.02 4.71 -0.56
N LYS A 146 5.68 4.74 -0.54
CA LYS A 146 4.88 5.77 -1.22
C LYS A 146 4.98 7.13 -0.52
N LEU A 147 5.11 7.15 0.81
CA LEU A 147 5.36 8.40 1.53
C LEU A 147 6.72 8.99 1.16
N VAL A 148 7.78 8.17 1.18
CA VAL A 148 9.12 8.61 0.76
C VAL A 148 9.11 9.09 -0.68
N PHE A 149 8.45 8.35 -1.59
CA PHE A 149 8.28 8.78 -2.97
C PHE A 149 7.54 10.12 -3.07
N GLY A 150 6.42 10.29 -2.37
CA GLY A 150 5.66 11.55 -2.35
C GLY A 150 6.48 12.72 -1.80
N SER A 151 7.26 12.52 -0.73
CA SER A 151 8.19 13.51 -0.20
C SER A 151 9.25 13.89 -1.21
N ILE A 152 9.88 12.93 -1.89
CA ILE A 152 10.87 13.19 -2.94
C ILE A 152 10.25 14.00 -4.08
N VAL A 153 9.06 13.60 -4.56
CA VAL A 153 8.34 14.30 -5.62
C VAL A 153 8.09 15.76 -5.24
N LEU A 154 7.60 16.03 -4.02
CA LEU A 154 7.33 17.39 -3.56
C LEU A 154 8.60 18.22 -3.36
N ILE A 155 9.67 17.63 -2.81
CA ILE A 155 10.98 18.30 -2.66
C ILE A 155 11.54 18.66 -4.03
N VAL A 156 11.56 17.72 -4.97
CA VAL A 156 12.02 17.96 -6.35
C VAL A 156 11.15 19.02 -7.02
N SER A 157 9.83 19.01 -6.79
CA SER A 157 8.91 20.01 -7.33
C SER A 157 9.22 21.42 -6.80
N LEU A 158 9.49 21.57 -5.50
CA LEU A 158 9.84 22.85 -4.89
C LEU A 158 11.20 23.36 -5.39
N ILE A 159 12.19 22.47 -5.50
CA ILE A 159 13.50 22.78 -6.08
C ILE A 159 13.32 23.22 -7.53
N PHE A 160 12.56 22.47 -8.33
CA PHE A 160 12.33 22.76 -9.74
C PHE A 160 11.71 24.14 -9.96
N ILE A 161 10.69 24.51 -9.18
CA ILE A 161 10.06 25.84 -9.24
C ILE A 161 11.05 26.96 -8.89
N GLN A 162 11.97 26.71 -7.97
CA GLN A 162 12.96 27.72 -7.57
C GLN A 162 13.96 28.03 -8.70
N TYR A 163 14.26 27.05 -9.56
CA TYR A 163 15.17 27.24 -10.70
C TYR A 163 14.46 27.62 -12.00
N TYR A 164 13.24 27.13 -12.24
CA TYR A 164 12.48 27.36 -13.47
C TYR A 164 11.49 28.52 -13.31
N LYS A 165 11.98 29.76 -13.49
CA LYS A 165 11.20 31.00 -13.26
C LYS A 165 9.88 31.06 -14.02
N GLU A 166 9.78 30.45 -15.21
CA GLU A 166 8.56 30.43 -16.03
C GLU A 166 7.37 29.75 -15.33
N VAL A 167 7.61 28.80 -14.39
CA VAL A 167 6.54 28.17 -13.58
C VAL A 167 6.49 28.71 -12.15
N GLY A 168 7.19 29.82 -11.86
CA GLY A 168 7.29 30.42 -10.53
C GLY A 168 5.94 30.76 -9.90
N TYR A 169 4.93 31.06 -10.72
CA TYR A 169 3.57 31.36 -10.25
C TYR A 169 2.88 30.17 -9.57
N LEU A 170 3.33 28.93 -9.81
CA LEU A 170 2.81 27.71 -9.16
C LEU A 170 3.36 27.48 -7.75
N LYS A 171 4.33 28.30 -7.29
CA LYS A 171 5.01 28.14 -6.01
C LYS A 171 4.04 27.99 -4.84
N ASN A 172 3.05 28.87 -4.76
CA ASN A 172 2.04 28.85 -3.69
C ASN A 172 1.18 27.58 -3.74
N THR A 173 0.78 27.15 -4.93
CA THR A 173 0.01 25.92 -5.11
C THR A 173 0.79 24.71 -4.61
N ILE A 174 2.09 24.59 -4.96
CA ILE A 174 2.91 23.46 -4.52
C ILE A 174 3.16 23.50 -3.00
N TYR A 175 3.33 24.67 -2.39
CA TYR A 175 3.42 24.77 -0.93
C TYR A 175 2.14 24.29 -0.25
N VAL A 176 0.96 24.72 -0.73
CA VAL A 176 -0.32 24.27 -0.17
C VAL A 176 -0.44 22.75 -0.26
N PHE A 177 -0.11 22.15 -1.41
CA PHE A 177 -0.10 20.70 -1.56
C PHE A 177 0.91 20.01 -0.64
N THR A 178 2.07 20.63 -0.40
CA THR A 178 3.08 20.12 0.54
C THR A 178 2.55 20.11 1.97
N TYR A 179 1.90 21.19 2.42
CA TYR A 179 1.29 21.25 3.74
C TYR A 179 0.15 20.23 3.90
N ILE A 180 -0.72 20.11 2.89
CA ILE A 180 -1.78 19.09 2.86
C ILE A 180 -1.18 17.68 2.93
N PHE A 181 -0.11 17.41 2.17
CA PHE A 181 0.55 16.11 2.21
C PHE A 181 1.12 15.81 3.61
N ILE A 182 1.81 16.77 4.23
CA ILE A 182 2.41 16.58 5.57
C ILE A 182 1.32 16.30 6.60
N ILE A 183 0.28 17.14 6.71
CA ILE A 183 -0.76 16.95 7.73
C ILE A 183 -1.48 15.60 7.57
N LEU A 184 -1.85 15.23 6.33
CA LEU A 184 -2.55 13.97 6.10
C LEU A 184 -1.63 12.77 6.37
N SER A 185 -0.34 12.86 5.99
CA SER A 185 0.64 11.79 6.25
C SER A 185 0.87 11.58 7.75
N LEU A 186 0.95 12.66 8.53
CA LEU A 186 1.08 12.61 9.98
C LEU A 186 -0.16 12.01 10.62
N LEU A 187 -1.36 12.42 10.20
CA LEU A 187 -2.62 11.86 10.68
C LEU A 187 -2.72 10.35 10.41
N ILE A 188 -2.38 9.91 9.20
CA ILE A 188 -2.39 8.49 8.83
C ILE A 188 -1.37 7.70 9.66
N ARG A 189 -0.12 8.17 9.76
CA ARG A 189 0.93 7.48 10.52
C ARG A 189 0.62 7.40 12.00
N ASN A 190 0.09 8.48 12.55
CA ASN A 190 -0.32 8.54 13.94
C ASN A 190 -1.41 7.50 14.24
N GLN A 191 -2.41 7.40 13.37
CA GLN A 191 -3.49 6.42 13.52
C GLN A 191 -3.04 4.99 13.25
N GLU A 192 -2.15 4.77 12.28
CA GLU A 192 -1.53 3.46 12.04
C GLU A 192 -0.72 3.00 13.26
N ASN A 193 0.02 3.90 13.91
CA ASN A 193 0.79 3.60 15.12
C ASN A 193 -0.12 3.25 16.31
N LEU A 194 -1.24 3.99 16.48
CA LEU A 194 -2.24 3.66 17.50
C LEU A 194 -2.87 2.29 17.22
N ASP A 195 -3.26 2.01 15.98
CA ASP A 195 -3.85 0.72 15.60
C ASP A 195 -2.86 -0.44 15.81
N ARG A 196 -1.58 -0.27 15.46
CA ARG A 196 -0.53 -1.25 15.77
C ARG A 196 -0.38 -1.46 17.29
N THR A 197 -0.36 -0.39 18.07
CA THR A 197 -0.13 -0.48 19.52
C THR A 197 -1.31 -1.09 20.27
N PHE A 198 -2.56 -0.73 19.92
CA PHE A 198 -3.74 -1.19 20.65
C PHE A 198 -4.36 -2.47 20.11
N ILE A 199 -4.32 -2.70 18.78
CA ILE A 199 -4.98 -3.86 18.17
C ILE A 199 -3.98 -5.03 18.07
N LYS A 200 -2.73 -4.78 17.66
CA LYS A 200 -1.76 -5.88 17.47
C LYS A 200 -1.12 -6.37 18.77
N LYS A 201 -0.96 -5.51 19.78
CA LYS A 201 -0.42 -5.93 21.10
C LYS A 201 -1.46 -6.46 22.08
N HIS A 202 -2.72 -6.64 21.64
CA HIS A 202 -3.83 -7.19 22.42
C HIS A 202 -3.96 -6.58 23.84
N ILE A 203 -3.67 -5.29 23.97
CA ILE A 203 -3.88 -4.57 25.24
C ILE A 203 -5.39 -4.51 25.48
N ASP A 204 -5.81 -4.93 26.66
CA ASP A 204 -7.21 -4.98 27.04
C ASP A 204 -7.86 -3.61 26.83
N LEU A 205 -8.85 -3.52 25.92
CA LEU A 205 -9.48 -2.25 25.53
C LEU A 205 -10.16 -1.53 26.71
N SER A 206 -10.35 -2.23 27.82
CA SER A 206 -10.89 -1.73 29.08
C SER A 206 -9.98 -0.71 29.78
N THR A 207 -8.66 -0.78 29.59
CA THR A 207 -7.69 0.17 30.19
C THR A 207 -7.39 1.37 29.29
N VAL A 208 -7.87 1.38 28.04
CA VAL A 208 -7.60 2.46 27.08
C VAL A 208 -8.62 3.60 27.27
N PRO A 209 -8.18 4.85 27.48
CA PRO A 209 -9.08 5.99 27.59
C PRO A 209 -10.05 6.09 26.40
N LYS A 210 -11.34 6.24 26.68
CA LYS A 210 -12.36 6.45 25.65
C LYS A 210 -11.96 7.67 24.81
N ASN A 211 -11.97 7.52 23.48
CA ASN A 211 -11.60 8.55 22.49
C ASN A 211 -10.11 8.90 22.35
N ILE A 212 -9.15 8.09 22.80
CA ILE A 212 -7.71 8.36 22.62
C ILE A 212 -7.33 8.70 21.17
N ARG A 213 -7.99 8.07 20.19
CA ARG A 213 -7.81 8.34 18.76
C ARG A 213 -8.14 9.78 18.37
N ASN A 214 -9.18 10.37 18.96
CA ASN A 214 -9.60 11.74 18.65
C ASN A 214 -8.65 12.74 19.26
N TYR A 215 -8.32 12.56 20.53
CA TYR A 215 -7.38 13.45 21.22
C TYR A 215 -6.05 13.49 20.49
N ASN A 216 -5.55 12.33 20.05
CA ASN A 216 -4.29 12.27 19.34
C ASN A 216 -4.36 12.91 17.93
N SER A 217 -5.43 12.70 17.16
CA SER A 217 -5.62 13.40 15.88
C SER A 217 -5.73 14.91 16.04
N VAL A 218 -6.47 15.37 17.05
CA VAL A 218 -6.60 16.80 17.37
C VAL A 218 -5.26 17.38 17.79
N PHE A 219 -4.51 16.69 18.65
CA PHE A 219 -3.19 17.11 19.10
C PHE A 219 -2.20 17.23 17.92
N VAL A 220 -2.12 16.23 17.04
CA VAL A 220 -1.28 16.28 15.84
C VAL A 220 -1.68 17.44 14.92
N THR A 221 -2.98 17.68 14.76
CA THR A 221 -3.48 18.81 13.95
C THR A 221 -3.08 20.15 14.55
N ILE A 222 -3.29 20.34 15.86
CA ILE A 222 -2.92 21.57 16.57
C ILE A 222 -1.42 21.79 16.52
N LEU A 223 -0.61 20.77 16.81
CA LEU A 223 0.85 20.83 16.75
C LEU A 223 1.31 21.23 15.35
N PHE A 224 0.72 20.65 14.30
CA PHE A 224 1.06 21.01 12.93
C PHE A 224 0.69 22.45 12.58
N LEU A 225 -0.47 22.94 13.03
CA LEU A 225 -0.87 24.34 12.86
C LEU A 225 0.07 25.31 13.59
N ILE A 226 0.52 24.95 14.81
CA ILE A 226 1.52 25.71 15.55
C ILE A 226 2.83 25.74 14.78
N ILE A 227 3.29 24.62 14.23
CA ILE A 227 4.50 24.56 13.39
C ILE A 227 4.35 25.50 12.19
N ILE A 228 3.24 25.44 11.44
CA ILE A 228 3.01 26.37 10.33
C ILE A 228 3.04 27.82 10.79
N ALA A 229 2.37 28.15 11.91
CA ALA A 229 2.34 29.50 12.44
C ALA A 229 3.75 30.01 12.77
N ILE A 230 4.56 29.17 13.43
CA ILE A 230 5.96 29.46 13.77
C ILE A 230 6.81 29.68 12.51
N PHE A 231 6.68 28.80 11.50
CA PHE A 231 7.43 28.93 10.23
C PHE A 231 6.92 30.04 9.29
N ASN A 232 5.76 30.63 9.58
CA ASN A 232 5.26 31.80 8.85
C ASN A 232 5.77 33.13 9.46
N ILE A 233 6.45 33.09 10.60
CA ILE A 233 7.10 34.27 11.18
C ILE A 233 8.34 34.59 10.32
N GLN A 234 8.27 35.68 9.54
CA GLN A 234 9.32 36.06 8.59
C GLN A 234 10.70 36.17 9.25
N GLU A 235 10.78 36.73 10.46
CA GLU A 235 12.05 36.85 11.20
C GLU A 235 12.67 35.49 11.52
N LEU A 236 11.87 34.53 11.98
CA LEU A 236 12.33 33.18 12.30
C LEU A 236 12.79 32.46 11.03
N THR A 237 12.03 32.58 9.94
CA THR A 237 12.38 31.95 8.66
C THR A 237 13.65 32.55 8.07
N ASN A 238 13.83 33.88 8.15
CA ASN A 238 15.07 34.55 7.73
C ASN A 238 16.26 34.13 8.60
N PHE A 239 16.06 33.98 9.92
CA PHE A 239 17.07 33.47 10.84
C PHE A 239 17.49 32.03 10.48
N ILE A 240 16.52 31.12 10.29
CA ILE A 240 16.77 29.73 9.89
C ILE A 240 17.48 29.66 8.53
N VAL A 241 17.04 30.43 7.54
CA VAL A 241 17.68 30.49 6.21
C VAL A 241 19.11 31.02 6.33
N THR A 242 19.35 32.01 7.18
CA THR A 242 20.70 32.54 7.44
C THR A 242 21.60 31.48 8.05
N ILE A 243 21.10 30.71 9.03
CA ILE A 243 21.82 29.57 9.60
C ILE A 243 22.15 28.56 8.49
N ILE A 244 21.15 28.08 7.74
CA ILE A 244 21.34 27.06 6.69
C ILE A 244 22.31 27.53 5.61
N LYS A 245 22.25 28.80 5.18
CA LYS A 245 23.17 29.37 4.19
C LYS A 245 24.61 29.44 4.70
N ASN A 246 24.77 29.69 6.00
CA ASN A 246 26.09 29.82 6.63
C ASN A 246 26.65 28.48 7.13
N THR A 247 25.84 27.44 7.31
CA THR A 247 26.29 26.10 7.75
C THR A 247 27.36 25.49 6.85
N PRO A 248 27.24 25.48 5.50
CA PRO A 248 28.31 24.98 4.62
C PRO A 248 29.62 25.76 4.78
N LYS A 249 29.53 27.09 4.91
CA LYS A 249 30.69 27.96 5.13
C LYS A 249 31.38 27.61 6.46
N PHE A 250 30.59 27.35 7.50
CA PHE A 250 31.09 26.96 8.81
C PHE A 250 31.73 25.56 8.79
N LEU A 251 31.13 24.59 8.08
CA LEU A 251 31.70 23.25 7.88
C LEU A 251 33.02 23.28 7.11
N ILE A 252 33.11 24.11 6.06
CA ILE A 252 34.35 24.29 5.29
C ILE A 252 35.43 24.96 6.14
N LEU A 253 35.08 26.01 6.89
CA LEU A 253 36.01 26.67 7.83
C LEU A 253 36.45 25.73 8.95
N ALA A 254 35.55 24.92 9.50
CA ALA A 254 35.86 23.91 10.50
C ALA A 254 36.79 22.83 9.94
N PHE A 255 36.56 22.39 8.69
CA PHE A 255 37.44 21.46 7.99
C PHE A 255 38.83 22.06 7.75
N PHE A 256 38.93 23.32 7.31
CA PHE A 256 40.23 23.98 7.16
C PHE A 256 40.94 24.20 8.50
N LYS A 257 40.23 24.58 9.57
CA LYS A 257 40.80 24.66 10.91
C LYS A 257 41.24 23.30 11.44
N PHE A 258 40.52 22.23 11.11
CA PHE A 258 40.92 20.87 11.44
C PHE A 258 42.19 20.46 10.68
N LEU A 259 42.29 20.79 9.39
CA LEU A 259 43.51 20.59 8.61
C LEU A 259 44.69 21.40 9.16
N GLU A 260 44.47 22.64 9.59
CA GLU A 260 45.49 23.48 10.26
C GLU A 260 45.92 22.91 11.61
N LEU A 261 44.98 22.31 12.36
CA LEU A 261 45.28 21.62 13.61
C LEU A 261 46.11 20.35 13.35
N LEU A 262 45.78 19.60 12.29
CA LEU A 262 46.57 18.44 11.85
C LEU A 262 47.97 18.84 11.36
N SER A 263 48.11 19.98 10.66
CA SER A 263 49.42 20.46 10.22
C SER A 263 50.30 20.96 11.37
N LYS A 264 49.71 21.39 12.49
CA LYS A 264 50.45 21.70 13.73
C LYS A 264 50.85 20.46 14.53
N LEU A 265 50.18 19.32 14.31
CA LEU A 265 50.48 18.03 14.96
C LEU A 265 51.53 17.21 14.20
N TYR A 266 51.75 17.49 12.92
CA TYR A 266 52.90 17.01 12.17
C TYR A 266 53.98 18.09 12.18
N PRO A 267 55.09 17.96 12.93
CA PRO A 267 56.23 18.83 12.73
C PRO A 267 56.73 18.60 11.31
N VAL A 268 56.47 19.58 10.43
CA VAL A 268 57.15 19.68 9.15
C VAL A 268 58.61 19.86 9.51
N SER A 269 59.41 18.80 9.34
CA SER A 269 60.86 18.92 9.37
C SER A 269 61.23 20.01 8.39
N GLU A 270 61.92 21.03 8.88
CA GLU A 270 62.42 22.14 8.09
C GLU A 270 63.23 21.59 6.90
N GLY A 271 62.59 21.57 5.74
CA GLY A 271 63.27 21.58 4.45
C GLY A 271 63.19 22.99 3.92
N GLN A 272 64.21 23.80 4.21
CA GLN A 272 64.55 24.92 3.32
C GLN A 272 64.66 24.37 1.89
N VAL A 273 64.06 25.07 0.93
CA VAL A 273 64.66 25.46 -0.36
C VAL A 273 63.58 26.12 -1.23
N ASP A 274 63.84 27.41 -1.43
CA ASP A 274 63.61 28.27 -2.58
C ASP A 274 62.25 28.90 -2.94
N GLN A 275 62.36 30.23 -2.93
CA GLN A 275 61.51 31.27 -3.46
C GLN A 275 61.27 31.14 -4.98
N GLY A 276 60.06 31.50 -5.38
CA GLY A 276 59.70 31.81 -6.76
C GLY A 276 58.18 31.92 -6.83
N GLY A 277 57.59 33.07 -6.52
CA GLY A 277 57.60 34.21 -7.43
C GLY A 277 56.23 34.29 -8.10
N GLY A 278 55.30 35.02 -7.48
CA GLY A 278 53.96 35.21 -8.02
C GLY A 278 53.95 35.99 -9.32
N ARG A 279 52.90 35.78 -10.11
CA ARG A 279 52.26 36.83 -10.91
C ARG A 279 50.89 36.37 -11.40
N ASP A 280 49.87 36.95 -10.78
CA ASP A 280 48.60 37.26 -11.42
C ASP A 280 48.87 38.09 -12.69
N SER A 281 48.38 37.63 -13.83
CA SER A 281 48.16 38.43 -15.04
C SER A 281 47.10 37.76 -15.91
N PHE A 282 45.84 37.80 -15.45
CA PHE A 282 44.71 37.77 -16.37
C PHE A 282 44.68 39.14 -17.08
N LEU A 283 45.31 39.21 -18.26
CA LEU A 283 45.35 40.39 -19.12
C LEU A 283 44.97 40.00 -20.54
N GLY A 284 43.91 40.61 -21.05
CA GLY A 284 43.73 40.91 -22.46
C GLY A 284 42.97 39.88 -23.31
N LEU A 285 41.64 39.94 -23.30
CA LEU A 285 40.87 39.64 -24.52
C LEU A 285 40.92 40.90 -25.40
N PRO A 286 41.40 40.84 -26.65
CA PRO A 286 41.23 41.94 -27.59
C PRO A 286 39.82 41.92 -28.17
N GLU A 287 39.14 43.06 -28.09
CA GLU A 287 37.93 43.37 -28.84
C GLU A 287 38.23 43.52 -30.34
N GLY A 288 37.33 42.97 -31.16
CA GLY A 288 36.97 43.40 -32.51
C GLY A 288 38.03 44.06 -33.39
N GLY A 289 38.85 43.24 -34.05
CA GLY A 289 39.52 43.62 -35.30
C GLY A 289 38.69 43.15 -36.49
N GLU A 290 38.52 44.01 -37.49
CA GLU A 290 37.81 43.75 -38.75
C GLU A 290 38.10 42.35 -39.29
N GLU A 291 37.04 41.55 -39.51
CA GLU A 291 37.15 40.20 -40.03
C GLU A 291 37.77 40.25 -41.43
N ASN A 292 39.04 39.87 -41.52
CA ASN A 292 39.71 39.65 -42.80
C ASN A 292 38.87 38.63 -43.58
N PRO A 293 38.31 38.95 -44.76
CA PRO A 293 37.32 38.09 -45.45
C PRO A 293 37.87 36.70 -45.76
N ILE A 294 39.20 36.57 -45.88
CA ILE A 294 39.91 35.29 -46.05
C ILE A 294 39.92 34.49 -44.73
N ALA A 295 40.07 35.14 -43.57
CA ALA A 295 40.04 34.48 -42.26
C ALA A 295 38.63 34.00 -41.89
N ALA A 296 37.59 34.76 -42.27
CA ALA A 296 36.19 34.34 -42.12
C ALA A 296 35.84 33.15 -43.05
N LEU A 297 36.41 33.10 -44.25
CA LEU A 297 36.21 32.00 -45.19
C LEU A 297 36.95 30.73 -44.72
N LEU A 298 38.18 30.87 -44.22
CA LEU A 298 38.96 29.78 -43.62
C LEU A 298 38.30 29.22 -42.35
N SER A 299 37.79 30.08 -41.47
CA SER A 299 37.07 29.63 -40.27
C SER A 299 35.79 28.89 -40.63
N ARG A 300 35.04 29.35 -41.64
CA ARG A 300 33.83 28.68 -42.13
C ARG A 300 34.11 27.29 -42.72
N ILE A 301 35.18 27.14 -43.50
CA ILE A 301 35.63 25.85 -44.03
C ILE A 301 36.04 24.92 -42.88
N PHE A 302 36.79 25.43 -41.91
CA PHE A 302 37.23 24.66 -40.75
C PHE A 302 36.04 24.17 -39.89
N TYR A 303 35.06 25.03 -39.62
CA TYR A 303 33.82 24.65 -38.94
C TYR A 303 33.01 23.63 -39.74
N PHE A 304 32.97 23.74 -41.07
CA PHE A 304 32.28 22.78 -41.93
C PHE A 304 32.93 21.40 -41.89
N ILE A 305 34.26 21.32 -41.87
CA ILE A 305 35.01 20.05 -41.75
C ILE A 305 34.78 19.41 -40.38
N ILE A 306 34.78 20.20 -39.30
CA ILE A 306 34.47 19.71 -37.95
C ILE A 306 33.01 19.22 -37.87
N LEU A 307 32.07 19.95 -38.45
CA LEU A 307 30.65 19.57 -38.49
C LEU A 307 30.44 18.29 -39.31
N ALA A 308 31.09 18.17 -40.47
CA ALA A 308 31.04 16.98 -41.31
C ALA A 308 31.68 15.76 -40.62
N GLY A 309 32.80 15.95 -39.92
CA GLY A 309 33.44 14.93 -39.09
C GLY A 309 32.55 14.49 -37.92
N ALA A 310 31.88 15.43 -37.24
CA ALA A 310 30.94 15.14 -36.17
C ALA A 310 29.69 14.39 -36.68
N LEU A 311 29.14 14.80 -37.83
CA LEU A 311 28.02 14.11 -38.49
C LEU A 311 28.42 12.69 -38.94
N GLY A 312 29.60 12.53 -39.53
CA GLY A 312 30.14 11.22 -39.89
C GLY A 312 30.31 10.30 -38.69
N PHE A 313 30.83 10.83 -37.57
CA PHE A 313 30.96 10.09 -36.31
C PHE A 313 29.61 9.68 -35.71
N VAL A 314 28.62 10.58 -35.75
CA VAL A 314 27.25 10.32 -35.27
C VAL A 314 26.57 9.25 -36.13
N ILE A 315 26.67 9.31 -37.47
CA ILE A 315 26.10 8.32 -38.39
C ILE A 315 26.78 6.95 -38.19
N TRP A 316 28.11 6.93 -38.02
CA TRP A 316 28.86 5.70 -37.76
C TRP A 316 28.52 5.05 -36.41
N LYS A 317 28.27 5.86 -35.36
CA LYS A 317 27.90 5.37 -34.02
C LYS A 317 26.40 5.16 -33.82
N LEU A 318 25.54 5.64 -34.71
CA LEU A 318 24.08 5.52 -34.63
C LEU A 318 23.59 4.07 -34.41
N PRO A 319 24.11 3.04 -35.11
CA PRO A 319 23.67 1.66 -34.93
C PRO A 319 24.05 1.09 -33.56
N ALA A 320 25.18 1.54 -33.00
CA ALA A 320 25.64 1.14 -31.67
C ALA A 320 24.81 1.83 -30.57
N ILE A 321 24.52 3.12 -30.75
CA ILE A 321 23.67 3.91 -29.84
C ILE A 321 22.24 3.35 -29.84
N LEU A 322 21.65 3.06 -31.01
CA LEU A 322 20.33 2.43 -31.12
C LEU A 322 20.28 1.04 -30.49
N ARG A 323 21.37 0.24 -30.58
CA ARG A 323 21.47 -1.06 -29.88
C ARG A 323 21.56 -0.91 -28.36
N VAL A 324 22.19 0.13 -27.85
CA VAL A 324 22.28 0.41 -26.40
C VAL A 324 20.95 0.96 -25.88
N ILE A 325 20.31 1.86 -26.63
CA ILE A 325 18.98 2.40 -26.32
C ILE A 325 17.94 1.28 -26.38
N GLY A 326 17.94 0.43 -27.41
CA GLY A 326 17.03 -0.71 -27.53
C GLY A 326 17.17 -1.72 -26.38
N ARG A 327 18.40 -1.99 -25.92
CA ARG A 327 18.64 -2.83 -24.74
C ARG A 327 18.16 -2.17 -23.43
N LYS A 328 18.31 -0.85 -23.28
CA LYS A 328 17.76 -0.11 -22.14
C LYS A 328 16.23 0.02 -22.21
N LEU A 329 15.65 0.15 -23.40
CA LEU A 329 14.21 0.13 -23.65
C LEU A 329 13.61 -1.23 -23.34
N GLY A 330 14.27 -2.34 -23.70
CA GLY A 330 13.84 -3.68 -23.33
C GLY A 330 13.82 -3.89 -21.80
N LYS A 331 14.78 -3.30 -21.08
CA LYS A 331 14.76 -3.27 -19.61
C LYS A 331 13.63 -2.39 -19.07
N LEU A 332 13.39 -1.22 -19.66
CA LEU A 332 12.25 -0.37 -19.31
C LEU A 332 10.91 -1.07 -19.59
N ILE A 333 10.75 -1.76 -20.71
CA ILE A 333 9.56 -2.53 -21.06
C ILE A 333 9.37 -3.69 -20.08
N LYS A 334 10.44 -4.39 -19.66
CA LYS A 334 10.35 -5.40 -18.60
C LYS A 334 9.97 -4.80 -17.25
N ILE A 335 10.51 -3.64 -16.88
CA ILE A 335 10.15 -2.93 -15.65
C ILE A 335 8.69 -2.46 -15.72
N VAL A 336 8.24 -1.97 -16.87
CA VAL A 336 6.85 -1.56 -17.13
C VAL A 336 5.92 -2.77 -17.13
N ALA A 337 6.31 -3.89 -17.72
CA ALA A 337 5.54 -5.14 -17.71
C ALA A 337 5.47 -5.76 -16.31
N GLU A 338 6.56 -5.73 -15.53
CA GLU A 338 6.53 -6.10 -14.12
C GLU A 338 5.71 -5.13 -13.28
N PHE A 339 5.74 -3.83 -13.60
CA PHE A 339 4.90 -2.82 -12.99
C PHE A 339 3.43 -3.13 -13.26
N PHE A 340 3.04 -3.36 -14.52
CA PHE A 340 1.69 -3.81 -14.90
C PHE A 340 1.31 -5.14 -14.24
N ARG A 341 2.21 -6.12 -14.18
CA ARG A 341 1.96 -7.39 -13.47
C ARG A 341 1.73 -7.16 -11.97
N LYS A 342 2.52 -6.30 -11.33
CA LYS A 342 2.33 -5.86 -9.93
C LYS A 342 1.11 -4.94 -9.75
N LEU A 343 0.55 -4.37 -10.82
CA LEU A 343 -0.69 -3.60 -10.79
C LEU A 343 -1.94 -4.49 -10.78
N PHE A 344 -1.88 -5.69 -11.37
CA PHE A 344 -2.99 -6.66 -11.42
C PHE A 344 -2.92 -7.78 -10.38
N VAL A 345 -1.76 -8.01 -9.76
CA VAL A 345 -1.66 -8.90 -8.60
C VAL A 345 -2.23 -8.15 -7.39
N ILE A 346 -3.34 -8.64 -6.87
CA ILE A 346 -3.84 -8.30 -5.55
C ILE A 346 -2.74 -8.74 -4.57
N GLN A 347 -1.86 -7.82 -4.21
CA GLN A 347 -1.07 -7.97 -3.01
C GLN A 347 -2.06 -7.87 -1.85
N GLU A 348 -2.58 -9.02 -1.42
CA GLU A 348 -2.55 -9.28 0.02
C GLU A 348 -1.07 -9.15 0.40
N ASN A 349 -0.64 -7.92 0.67
CA ASN A 349 0.45 -7.72 1.58
C ASN A 349 -0.09 -8.28 2.90
N ASN A 350 0.04 -9.60 3.07
CA ASN A 350 0.50 -10.14 4.32
C ASN A 350 1.78 -9.38 4.59
N LEU A 351 1.63 -8.17 5.16
CA LEU A 351 2.58 -7.62 6.11
C LEU A 351 3.01 -8.85 6.88
N GLU A 352 4.29 -9.20 6.75
CA GLU A 352 4.96 -10.14 7.65
C GLU A 352 4.29 -9.92 8.99
N LYS A 353 3.46 -10.89 9.39
CA LYS A 353 3.01 -10.94 10.76
C LYS A 353 4.34 -11.13 11.46
N GLU A 354 4.90 -10.05 11.99
CA GLU A 354 5.72 -10.13 13.18
C GLU A 354 4.84 -10.94 14.15
N THR A 355 5.05 -12.25 14.13
CA THR A 355 4.50 -13.14 15.13
C THR A 355 5.32 -12.82 16.36
N ASP A 356 4.95 -11.73 17.03
CA ASP A 356 5.28 -11.56 18.44
C ASP A 356 4.77 -12.83 19.12
N TYR A 357 5.69 -13.64 19.63
CA TYR A 357 5.37 -14.77 20.47
C TYR A 357 4.77 -14.19 21.75
N ILE A 358 3.45 -14.26 21.87
CA ILE A 358 2.71 -13.88 23.07
C ILE A 358 2.42 -15.18 23.81
N ASP A 359 2.93 -15.30 25.03
CA ASP A 359 2.44 -16.31 25.97
C ASP A 359 1.01 -15.92 26.35
N GLU A 360 0.03 -16.52 25.68
CA GLU A 360 -1.38 -16.38 26.03
C GLU A 360 -1.62 -17.09 27.36
N VAL A 361 -1.62 -16.35 28.47
CA VAL A 361 -2.19 -16.85 29.73
C VAL A 361 -3.72 -16.83 29.58
N MET A 362 -4.27 -17.89 28.99
CA MET A 362 -5.70 -18.14 28.97
C MET A 362 -6.20 -18.44 30.38
N ILE A 363 -6.83 -17.46 31.03
CA ILE A 363 -7.72 -17.74 32.16
C ILE A 363 -8.99 -18.36 31.58
N ILE A 364 -9.03 -19.70 31.56
CA ILE A 364 -10.21 -20.45 31.14
C ILE A 364 -11.31 -20.22 32.17
N LYS A 365 -12.19 -19.25 31.93
CA LYS A 365 -13.53 -19.26 32.52
C LYS A 365 -14.35 -20.32 31.78
N PRO A 366 -15.00 -21.26 32.47
CA PRO A 366 -15.81 -22.28 31.82
C PRO A 366 -16.93 -21.61 31.02
N GLN A 367 -16.83 -21.64 29.68
CA GLN A 367 -17.89 -21.19 28.79
C GLN A 367 -19.00 -22.24 28.78
N VAL A 368 -20.11 -21.95 29.46
CA VAL A 368 -21.38 -22.63 29.20
C VAL A 368 -22.02 -21.98 27.98
N ASN A 369 -21.61 -22.40 26.77
CA ASN A 369 -22.18 -21.92 25.51
C ASN A 369 -23.45 -22.70 25.14
N ALA A 370 -24.61 -22.23 25.60
CA ALA A 370 -25.93 -22.80 25.29
C ALA A 370 -26.26 -22.82 23.77
N ASP A 371 -25.68 -21.91 22.98
CA ASP A 371 -25.97 -21.81 21.54
C ASP A 371 -25.23 -22.87 20.70
N SER A 372 -24.16 -23.48 21.22
CA SER A 372 -23.44 -24.56 20.52
C SER A 372 -24.13 -25.92 20.61
N GLU A 373 -25.06 -26.08 21.56
CA GLU A 373 -25.78 -27.32 21.79
C GLU A 373 -26.98 -27.46 20.85
N LYS A 374 -27.77 -26.39 20.65
CA LYS A 374 -28.94 -26.41 19.73
C LYS A 374 -28.56 -26.69 18.27
N ASP A 375 -27.40 -26.22 17.82
CA ASP A 375 -26.90 -26.49 16.47
C ASP A 375 -26.36 -27.91 16.30
N LYS A 376 -25.78 -28.51 17.37
CA LYS A 376 -25.40 -29.93 17.36
C LYS A 376 -26.63 -30.82 17.38
N GLU A 377 -27.66 -30.47 18.14
CA GLU A 377 -28.91 -31.22 18.23
C GLU A 377 -29.70 -31.23 16.90
N LYS A 378 -29.76 -30.09 16.20
CA LYS A 378 -30.32 -30.01 14.84
C LYS A 378 -29.54 -30.83 13.82
N LYS A 379 -28.20 -30.91 13.96
CA LYS A 379 -27.35 -31.73 13.09
C LYS A 379 -27.54 -33.22 13.35
N ILE A 380 -27.73 -33.61 14.61
CA ILE A 380 -28.05 -34.99 15.02
C ILE A 380 -29.43 -35.42 14.48
N ARG A 381 -30.46 -34.56 14.58
CA ARG A 381 -31.79 -34.83 14.01
C ARG A 381 -31.80 -34.90 12.47
N ARG A 382 -30.99 -34.09 11.78
CA ARG A 382 -30.89 -34.12 10.30
C ARG A 382 -30.17 -35.35 9.76
N ILE A 383 -29.19 -35.88 10.50
CA ILE A 383 -28.44 -37.09 10.08
C ILE A 383 -29.27 -38.37 10.29
N GLY A 384 -30.22 -38.38 11.24
CA GLY A 384 -31.17 -39.49 11.44
C GLY A 384 -32.30 -39.58 10.39
N GLY A 385 -32.35 -38.70 9.39
CA GLY A 385 -33.36 -38.73 8.31
C GLY A 385 -33.05 -39.74 7.19
N LYS A 386 -33.90 -39.76 6.15
CA LYS A 386 -33.99 -40.68 4.97
C LYS A 386 -32.71 -41.43 4.49
N ALA A 387 -31.51 -40.91 4.68
CA ALA A 387 -30.24 -41.61 4.42
C ALA A 387 -29.93 -42.75 5.42
N TRP A 388 -30.56 -42.75 6.61
CA TRP A 388 -30.38 -43.75 7.68
C TRP A 388 -30.95 -45.13 7.30
N LYS A 389 -32.14 -45.18 6.68
CA LYS A 389 -32.85 -46.43 6.34
C LYS A 389 -32.10 -47.34 5.36
N ASN A 390 -31.20 -46.79 4.54
CA ASN A 390 -30.47 -47.53 3.50
C ASN A 390 -28.98 -47.75 3.85
N SER A 391 -28.56 -47.46 5.09
CA SER A 391 -27.16 -47.60 5.50
C SER A 391 -26.86 -48.97 6.13
N ASP A 392 -25.64 -49.49 5.94
CA ASP A 392 -25.17 -50.76 6.52
C ASP A 392 -25.18 -50.73 8.06
N TYR A 393 -25.49 -51.85 8.72
CA TYR A 393 -25.52 -51.95 10.19
C TYR A 393 -24.23 -51.48 10.87
N ILE A 394 -23.07 -51.72 10.24
CA ILE A 394 -21.76 -51.24 10.72
C ILE A 394 -21.74 -49.71 10.86
N LYS A 395 -22.26 -48.98 9.87
CA LYS A 395 -22.27 -47.51 9.87
C LYS A 395 -23.24 -46.99 10.94
N ARG A 396 -24.37 -47.66 11.13
CA ARG A 396 -25.38 -47.30 12.14
C ARG A 396 -24.84 -47.46 13.56
N ILE A 397 -24.26 -48.61 13.89
CA ILE A 397 -23.68 -48.86 15.23
C ILE A 397 -22.58 -47.85 15.56
N ARG A 398 -21.68 -47.56 14.61
CA ARG A 398 -20.62 -46.54 14.82
C ARG A 398 -21.19 -45.15 15.07
N PHE A 399 -22.27 -44.81 14.39
CA PHE A 399 -22.92 -43.52 14.58
C PHE A 399 -23.65 -43.44 15.92
N MET A 400 -24.40 -44.47 16.30
CA MET A 400 -25.11 -44.53 17.58
C MET A 400 -24.12 -44.49 18.76
N TYR A 401 -22.99 -45.19 18.67
CA TYR A 401 -21.93 -45.11 19.67
C TYR A 401 -21.34 -43.69 19.77
N LYS A 402 -21.12 -43.01 18.63
CA LYS A 402 -20.69 -41.61 18.62
C LYS A 402 -21.72 -40.68 19.28
N LEU A 403 -23.01 -40.96 19.13
CA LEU A 403 -24.06 -40.20 19.81
C LEU A 403 -24.06 -40.46 21.32
N ILE A 404 -23.91 -41.70 21.76
CA ILE A 404 -23.76 -42.05 23.19
C ILE A 404 -22.62 -41.24 23.81
N VAL A 405 -21.44 -41.22 23.18
CA VAL A 405 -20.28 -40.45 23.65
C VAL A 405 -20.58 -38.95 23.76
N ASN A 406 -21.31 -38.38 22.79
CA ASN A 406 -21.72 -36.98 22.86
C ASN A 406 -22.70 -36.71 24.02
N TYR A 407 -23.66 -37.61 24.24
CA TYR A 407 -24.60 -37.47 25.36
C TYR A 407 -23.89 -37.59 26.72
N ILE A 408 -22.95 -38.52 26.85
CA ILE A 408 -22.12 -38.64 28.06
C ILE A 408 -21.28 -37.37 28.30
N LYS A 409 -20.72 -36.78 27.24
CA LYS A 409 -20.00 -35.51 27.33
C LYS A 409 -20.91 -34.36 27.78
N ASN A 410 -22.13 -34.31 27.25
CA ASN A 410 -23.13 -33.31 27.65
C ASN A 410 -23.65 -33.54 29.08
N TYR A 411 -23.61 -34.78 29.58
CA TYR A 411 -23.91 -35.11 30.98
C TYR A 411 -22.82 -34.62 31.96
N GLY A 412 -21.70 -34.09 31.46
CA GLY A 412 -20.65 -33.47 32.27
C GLY A 412 -19.44 -34.38 32.55
N ILE A 413 -19.32 -35.52 31.87
CA ILE A 413 -18.13 -36.38 31.96
C ILE A 413 -17.04 -35.86 31.01
N ASP A 414 -15.83 -35.63 31.54
CA ASP A 414 -14.69 -35.18 30.75
C ASP A 414 -14.12 -36.31 29.87
N ILE A 415 -14.50 -36.29 28.59
CA ILE A 415 -14.00 -37.19 27.54
C ILE A 415 -13.01 -36.45 26.65
N LYS A 416 -11.76 -36.95 26.63
CA LYS A 416 -10.66 -36.47 25.79
C LYS A 416 -10.60 -37.26 24.48
N LYS A 417 -10.01 -36.65 23.44
CA LYS A 417 -9.84 -37.32 22.13
C LYS A 417 -8.90 -38.53 22.17
N SER A 418 -7.99 -38.56 23.15
CA SER A 418 -7.06 -39.66 23.38
C SER A 418 -7.71 -40.85 24.09
N ASP A 419 -8.92 -40.68 24.66
CA ASP A 419 -9.52 -41.73 25.47
C ASP A 419 -9.91 -42.93 24.60
N THR A 420 -9.57 -44.13 25.06
CA THR A 420 -10.02 -45.39 24.46
C THR A 420 -11.49 -45.65 24.79
N THR A 421 -12.13 -46.55 24.06
CA THR A 421 -13.53 -46.94 24.34
C THR A 421 -13.69 -47.56 25.74
N GLY A 422 -12.67 -48.28 26.23
CA GLY A 422 -12.62 -48.78 27.60
C GLY A 422 -12.48 -47.68 28.64
N GLU A 423 -11.64 -46.66 28.38
CA GLU A 423 -11.51 -45.49 29.27
C GLU A 423 -12.80 -44.67 29.31
N ILE A 424 -13.48 -44.50 28.17
CA ILE A 424 -14.80 -43.85 28.10
C ILE A 424 -15.80 -44.63 28.95
N TYR A 425 -15.82 -45.97 28.84
CA TYR A 425 -16.69 -46.83 29.65
C TYR A 425 -16.43 -46.64 31.16
N ILE A 426 -15.18 -46.66 31.61
CA ILE A 426 -14.83 -46.49 33.04
C ILE A 426 -15.23 -45.10 33.56
N LYS A 427 -15.07 -44.05 32.75
CA LYS A 427 -15.47 -42.70 33.13
C LYS A 427 -16.99 -42.56 33.21
N ALA A 428 -17.70 -43.18 32.27
CA ALA A 428 -19.15 -43.10 32.15
C ALA A 428 -19.91 -44.08 33.05
N SER A 429 -19.27 -45.16 33.54
CA SER A 429 -19.89 -46.13 34.47
C SER A 429 -20.21 -45.53 35.84
N ARG A 430 -19.83 -44.27 36.09
CA ARG A 430 -20.23 -43.47 37.25
C ARG A 430 -21.64 -42.90 37.12
N ILE A 431 -22.27 -43.02 35.96
CA ILE A 431 -23.65 -42.59 35.72
C ILE A 431 -24.57 -43.75 36.09
N ASP A 432 -25.48 -43.51 37.03
CA ASP A 432 -26.44 -44.52 37.46
C ASP A 432 -27.35 -44.97 36.31
N GLY A 433 -27.55 -46.28 36.20
CA GLY A 433 -28.49 -46.90 35.27
C GLY A 433 -27.98 -47.14 33.84
N ILE A 434 -26.77 -46.71 33.45
CA ILE A 434 -26.25 -46.95 32.08
C ILE A 434 -25.11 -47.97 32.01
N LYS A 435 -24.63 -48.47 33.15
CA LYS A 435 -23.38 -49.24 33.21
C LYS A 435 -23.42 -50.52 32.36
N ASP A 436 -24.50 -51.28 32.45
CA ASP A 436 -24.60 -52.57 31.74
C ASP A 436 -24.86 -52.36 30.24
N ASP A 437 -25.73 -51.42 29.90
CA ASP A 437 -26.03 -51.03 28.52
C ASP A 437 -24.80 -50.47 27.80
N LEU A 438 -24.01 -49.63 28.50
CA LEU A 438 -22.80 -49.05 27.95
C LEU A 438 -21.69 -50.10 27.79
N ASN A 439 -21.62 -51.08 28.68
CA ASN A 439 -20.70 -52.21 28.54
C ASN A 439 -21.04 -53.00 27.27
N TYR A 440 -22.32 -53.35 27.08
CA TYR A 440 -22.77 -54.04 25.88
C TYR A 440 -22.48 -53.23 24.60
N ALA A 441 -22.87 -51.95 24.59
CA ALA A 441 -22.65 -51.08 23.43
C ALA A 441 -21.16 -50.89 23.12
N THR A 442 -20.31 -50.76 24.13
CA THR A 442 -18.85 -50.64 23.96
C THR A 442 -18.26 -51.93 23.38
N ASN A 443 -18.71 -53.09 23.84
CA ASN A 443 -18.26 -54.38 23.33
C ASN A 443 -18.66 -54.60 21.86
N VAL A 444 -19.92 -54.32 21.52
CA VAL A 444 -20.40 -54.42 20.13
C VAL A 444 -19.68 -53.43 19.22
N TYR A 445 -19.49 -52.18 19.66
CA TYR A 445 -18.74 -51.18 18.90
C TYR A 445 -17.30 -51.62 18.65
N ASN A 446 -16.61 -52.16 19.66
CA ASN A 446 -15.23 -52.63 19.51
C ASN A 446 -15.14 -53.78 18.50
N LYS A 447 -16.09 -54.74 18.54
CA LYS A 447 -16.17 -55.84 17.55
C LYS A 447 -16.42 -55.32 16.13
N VAL A 448 -17.26 -54.31 15.96
CA VAL A 448 -17.62 -53.72 14.66
C VAL A 448 -16.55 -52.76 14.11
N ARG A 449 -15.84 -52.03 14.99
CA ARG A 449 -14.82 -51.03 14.59
C ARG A 449 -13.45 -51.66 14.39
N TYR A 450 -13.01 -52.49 15.34
CA TYR A 450 -11.67 -53.06 15.36
C TYR A 450 -11.66 -54.54 14.96
N GLY A 451 -12.69 -55.30 15.34
CA GLY A 451 -12.81 -56.73 15.01
C GLY A 451 -13.36 -57.04 13.61
N LYS A 452 -13.73 -56.03 12.81
CA LYS A 452 -14.37 -56.17 11.48
C LYS A 452 -15.60 -57.11 11.45
N LYS A 453 -16.25 -57.36 12.59
CA LYS A 453 -17.47 -58.18 12.66
C LYS A 453 -18.62 -57.45 11.97
N VAL A 454 -19.31 -58.15 11.06
CA VAL A 454 -20.59 -57.70 10.52
C VAL A 454 -21.67 -58.12 11.52
N PRO A 455 -22.39 -57.19 12.15
CA PRO A 455 -23.45 -57.52 13.10
C PRO A 455 -24.68 -58.04 12.34
N ASP A 456 -25.36 -59.02 12.92
CA ASP A 456 -26.64 -59.51 12.43
C ASP A 456 -27.81 -58.59 12.88
N GLU A 457 -29.01 -58.86 12.35
CA GLU A 457 -30.19 -58.04 12.66
C GLU A 457 -30.55 -58.09 14.14
N ALA A 458 -30.40 -59.24 14.80
CA ALA A 458 -30.66 -59.39 16.23
C ALA A 458 -29.68 -58.58 17.10
N GLU A 459 -28.38 -58.62 16.80
CA GLU A 459 -27.33 -57.85 17.49
C GLU A 459 -27.52 -56.34 17.26
N TYR A 460 -27.97 -55.93 16.07
CA TYR A 460 -28.34 -54.55 15.77
C TYR A 460 -29.57 -54.09 16.56
N SER A 461 -30.68 -54.83 16.54
CA SER A 461 -31.91 -54.47 17.26
C SER A 461 -31.66 -54.35 18.77
N LYS A 462 -30.88 -55.28 19.33
CA LYS A 462 -30.49 -55.23 20.75
C LYS A 462 -29.60 -54.03 21.06
N PHE A 463 -28.70 -53.65 20.14
CA PHE A 463 -27.91 -52.43 20.29
C PHE A 463 -28.78 -51.17 20.24
N GLU A 464 -29.81 -51.14 19.39
CA GLU A 464 -30.74 -50.03 19.24
C GLU A 464 -31.65 -49.84 20.47
N GLU A 465 -32.05 -50.93 21.09
CA GLU A 465 -32.77 -50.94 22.38
C GLU A 465 -31.92 -50.27 23.47
N PHE A 466 -30.72 -50.80 23.74
CA PHE A 466 -29.80 -50.24 24.74
C PHE A 466 -29.40 -48.79 24.45
N PHE A 467 -29.24 -48.42 23.17
CA PHE A 467 -29.02 -47.04 22.79
C PHE A 467 -30.18 -46.14 23.22
N THR A 468 -31.40 -46.57 22.99
CA THR A 468 -32.61 -45.79 23.31
C THR A 468 -32.74 -45.60 24.81
N ASP A 469 -32.49 -46.65 25.59
CA ASP A 469 -32.53 -46.59 27.05
C ASP A 469 -31.46 -45.66 27.63
N MET A 470 -30.21 -45.78 27.16
CA MET A 470 -29.12 -44.88 27.56
C MET A 470 -29.42 -43.42 27.20
N VAL A 471 -29.96 -43.15 26.01
CA VAL A 471 -30.30 -41.78 25.61
C VAL A 471 -31.43 -41.22 26.48
N ASN A 472 -32.41 -42.04 26.86
CA ASN A 472 -33.48 -41.61 27.75
C ASN A 472 -32.95 -41.26 29.15
N ILE A 473 -32.03 -42.05 29.69
CA ILE A 473 -31.39 -41.79 30.99
C ILE A 473 -30.54 -40.51 30.92
N LEU A 474 -29.70 -40.37 29.88
CA LEU A 474 -28.79 -39.23 29.72
C LEU A 474 -29.53 -37.90 29.46
N LYS A 475 -30.76 -37.95 28.92
CA LYS A 475 -31.60 -36.76 28.71
C LYS A 475 -32.39 -36.30 29.93
N ARG A 476 -32.69 -37.17 30.90
CA ARG A 476 -33.50 -36.82 32.08
C ARG A 476 -32.87 -35.79 33.02
N LYS A 477 -31.59 -35.45 32.82
CA LYS A 477 -30.83 -34.52 33.67
C LYS A 477 -30.37 -33.24 32.94
N GLN A 478 -30.71 -33.10 31.65
CA GLN A 478 -30.68 -31.82 30.94
C GLN A 478 -32.00 -31.09 31.20
#